data_AF-F2NFI8-F1
#
_entry.id   AF-F2NFI8-F1
#
_cell.length_a   1.000
_cell.length_b   1.000
_cell.length_c   1.000
_cell.angle_alpha   90.00
_cell.angle_beta   90.00
_cell.angle_gamma   90.00
#
_symmetry.space_group_name_H-M   'P 1'
#
loop_
_entity.id
_entity.type
_entity.pdbx_description
1 polymer ?
#
loop_
_entity_poly.entity_id
_entity_poly.type
_entity_poly.pdbx_seq_one_letter_code
_entity_poly.pdbx_strand_id
1 'polypeptide(L)'
;MFVDTFTITRFVLSNGQEKRLYCRLIKSRQTPFATFRLYEDNQGHRWLEIVDGDQSWLEELVGETFEQRVATELLSLGLNKYSG
;
A
#
# COMPACT_ATOMS: atom_id res chain seq x y z
N MET A 1 -11.16 1.66 17.01
CA MET A 1 -12.18 2.41 16.25
C MET A 1 -11.41 3.07 15.11
N PHE A 2 -11.44 2.50 13.90
CA PHE A 2 -10.78 3.15 12.75
C PHE A 2 -11.68 4.29 12.30
N VAL A 3 -11.14 5.50 12.27
CA VAL A 3 -11.90 6.69 11.91
C VAL A 3 -12.16 6.60 10.41
N ASP A 4 -13.41 6.37 10.03
CA ASP A 4 -13.90 6.29 8.63
C ASP A 4 -13.92 7.69 7.98
N THR A 5 -12.83 8.44 8.15
CA THR A 5 -12.73 9.83 7.68
C THR A 5 -11.69 9.89 6.59
N PHE A 6 -12.07 10.50 5.47
CA PHE A 6 -11.12 10.83 4.43
C PHE A 6 -10.12 11.84 4.98
N THR A 7 -8.83 11.53 4.83
CA THR A 7 -7.73 12.39 5.25
C THR A 7 -6.80 12.63 4.08
N ILE A 8 -6.12 13.77 4.08
CA ILE A 8 -5.01 13.99 3.14
C ILE A 8 -3.81 13.19 3.65
N THR A 9 -3.48 12.12 2.93
CA THR A 9 -2.30 11.30 3.21
C THR A 9 -1.22 11.62 2.18
N ARG A 10 0.01 11.86 2.66
CA ARG A 10 1.19 12.15 1.84
C ARG A 10 1.97 10.85 1.65
N PHE A 11 2.20 10.49 0.40
CA PHE A 11 2.97 9.32 0.01
C PHE A 11 4.17 9.75 -0.80
N VAL A 12 5.30 9.10 -0.58
CA VAL A 12 6.48 9.23 -1.45
C VAL A 12 6.47 8.03 -2.39
N LEU A 13 6.45 8.29 -3.69
CA LEU A 13 6.47 7.26 -4.73
C LEU A 13 7.91 6.77 -4.96
N SER A 14 8.07 5.60 -5.57
CA SER A 14 9.37 5.00 -5.89
C SER A 14 10.23 5.85 -6.83
N ASN A 15 9.63 6.78 -7.59
CA ASN A 15 10.32 7.75 -8.43
C ASN A 15 10.70 9.05 -7.70
N GLY A 16 10.51 9.12 -6.38
CA GLY A 16 10.79 10.29 -5.54
C GLY A 16 9.72 11.39 -5.61
N GLN A 17 8.65 11.20 -6.39
CA GLN A 17 7.54 12.16 -6.41
C GLN A 17 6.66 12.01 -5.18
N GLU A 18 6.22 13.15 -4.65
CA GLU A 18 5.24 13.15 -3.58
C GLU A 18 3.83 13.22 -4.14
N LYS A 19 3.00 12.29 -3.69
CA LYS A 19 1.57 12.27 -4.01
C LYS A 19 0.78 12.51 -2.74
N ARG A 20 -0.08 13.52 -2.76
CA ARG A 20 -1.08 13.75 -1.71
C ARG A 20 -2.40 13.21 -2.20
N LEU A 21 -2.99 12.28 -1.47
CA LEU A 21 -4.31 11.73 -1.77
C LEU A 21 -5.28 12.08 -0.66
N TYR A 22 -6.47 12.50 -1.07
CA TYR A 22 -7.62 12.59 -0.18
C TYR A 22 -8.34 11.24 -0.21
N CYS A 23 -8.06 10.41 0.79
CA CYS A 23 -8.48 9.01 0.80
C CYS A 23 -8.81 8.54 2.21
N ARG A 24 -9.57 7.46 2.30
CA ARG A 24 -9.82 6.75 3.55
C ARG A 24 -9.09 5.40 3.56
N LEU A 25 -8.67 4.96 4.74
CA LEU A 25 -8.09 3.63 4.92
C LEU A 25 -9.22 2.60 4.94
N ILE A 26 -9.21 1.67 3.98
CA ILE A 26 -10.17 0.57 3.88
C ILE A 26 -9.69 -0.64 4.66
N LYS A 27 -8.41 -0.98 4.49
CA LYS A 27 -7.85 -2.20 5.06
C LYS A 27 -6.37 -2.04 5.31
N SER A 28 -5.86 -2.70 6.35
CA SER A 28 -4.43 -2.77 6.61
C SER A 28 -4.05 -4.20 6.98
N ARG A 29 -2.88 -4.64 6.52
CA ARG A 29 -2.29 -5.92 6.89
C ARG A 29 -0.83 -5.72 7.20
N GLN A 30 -0.45 -6.03 8.43
CA GLN A 30 0.94 -6.03 8.84
C GLN A 30 1.48 -7.45 8.74
N THR A 31 2.71 -7.58 8.23
CA THR A 31 3.46 -8.82 8.16
C THR A 31 4.86 -8.60 8.75
N PRO A 32 5.64 -9.67 8.99
CA PRO A 32 7.03 -9.52 9.44
C PRO A 32 7.94 -8.79 8.44
N PHE A 33 7.54 -8.72 7.17
CA PHE A 33 8.35 -8.15 6.09
C PHE A 33 7.89 -6.74 5.71
N ALA A 34 6.58 -6.53 5.60
CA ALA A 34 6.02 -5.26 5.17
C ALA A 34 4.65 -4.99 5.80
N THR A 35 4.25 -3.71 5.79
CA THR A 35 2.90 -3.26 6.09
C THR A 35 2.20 -2.85 4.81
N PHE A 36 1.04 -3.44 4.56
CA PHE A 36 0.20 -3.16 3.40
C PHE A 36 -1.04 -2.38 3.85
N ARG A 37 -1.34 -1.26 3.20
CA ARG A 37 -2.53 -0.45 3.50
C ARG A 37 -3.30 -0.15 2.22
N LEU A 38 -4.57 -0.53 2.19
CA LEU A 38 -5.49 -0.22 1.11
C LEU A 38 -6.25 1.04 1.44
N TYR A 39 -6.11 2.03 0.57
CA TYR A 39 -6.86 3.27 0.61
C TYR A 39 -7.89 3.32 -0.52
N GLU A 40 -8.96 4.07 -0.32
CA GLU A 40 -9.94 4.41 -1.34
C GLU A 40 -10.06 5.93 -1.40
N ASP A 41 -9.93 6.50 -2.60
CA ASP A 41 -10.11 7.93 -2.81
C ASP A 41 -11.60 8.29 -3.02
N ASN A 42 -11.87 9.59 -3.12
CA ASN A 42 -13.24 10.10 -3.33
C ASN A 42 -13.81 9.80 -4.73
N GLN A 43 -13.00 9.28 -5.66
CA GLN A 43 -13.41 8.84 -6.98
C GLN A 43 -13.67 7.33 -7.02
N GLY A 44 -13.39 6.62 -5.92
CA GLY A 44 -13.53 5.17 -5.82
C GLY A 44 -12.31 4.39 -6.33
N HIS A 45 -11.20 5.08 -6.65
CA HIS A 45 -9.95 4.38 -6.96
C HIS A 45 -9.33 3.83 -5.69
N ARG A 46 -8.73 2.65 -5.83
CA ARG A 46 -8.09 1.94 -4.74
C ARG A 46 -6.58 2.07 -4.86
N TRP A 47 -5.94 2.46 -3.77
CA TRP A 47 -4.52 2.70 -3.71
C TRP A 47 -3.90 1.76 -2.68
N LEU A 48 -2.87 1.02 -3.06
CA LEU A 48 -2.12 0.15 -2.17
C LEU A 48 -0.82 0.85 -1.76
N GLU A 49 -0.68 1.12 -0.48
CA GLU A 49 0.59 1.52 0.12
C GLU A 49 1.31 0.27 0.63
N ILE A 50 2.57 0.15 0.27
CA ILE A 50 3.46 -0.91 0.75
C ILE A 50 4.60 -0.24 1.49
N VAL A 51 4.78 -0.62 2.76
CA VAL A 51 5.83 -0.10 3.63
C VAL A 51 6.75 -1.26 4.02
N ASP A 52 7.98 -1.22 3.54
CA ASP A 52 9.05 -2.16 3.87
C ASP A 52 10.21 -1.39 4.55
N GLY A 53 10.37 -1.59 5.85
CA GLY A 53 11.31 -0.82 6.67
C GLY A 53 11.07 0.69 6.58
N ASP A 54 12.10 1.42 6.13
CA ASP A 54 12.07 2.88 5.96
C ASP A 54 11.54 3.31 4.57
N GLN A 55 11.23 2.35 3.69
CA GLN A 55 10.72 2.62 2.36
C GLN A 55 9.20 2.45 2.33
N SER A 56 8.53 3.41 1.71
CA SER A 56 7.10 3.32 1.39
C SER A 56 6.91 3.63 -0.09
N TRP A 57 6.03 2.93 -0.76
CA TRP A 57 5.55 3.31 -2.08
C TRP A 57 4.06 3.09 -2.19
N LEU A 58 3.44 3.80 -3.15
CA LEU A 58 2.02 3.74 -3.40
C LEU A 58 1.79 3.35 -4.86
N GLU A 59 0.91 2.38 -5.07
CA GLU A 59 0.48 1.92 -6.38
C GLU A 59 -1.05 1.93 -6.48
N GLU A 60 -1.56 2.10 -7.70
CA GLU A 60 -3.00 1.97 -7.95
C GLU A 60 -3.36 0.49 -8.11
N LEU A 61 -4.38 0.04 -7.39
CA LEU A 61 -4.86 -1.34 -7.44
C LEU A 61 -5.97 -1.45 -8.49
N VAL A 62 -5.62 -1.92 -9.69
CA VAL A 62 -6.53 -2.04 -10.83
C VAL A 62 -6.81 -3.52 -11.14
N GLY A 63 -8.08 -3.93 -11.05
CA GLY A 63 -8.53 -5.26 -11.47
C GLY A 63 -8.17 -6.44 -10.53
N GLU A 64 -7.19 -6.27 -9.65
CA GLU A 64 -6.78 -7.29 -8.67
C GLU A 64 -7.42 -7.06 -7.29
N THR A 65 -7.59 -8.13 -6.52
CA THR A 65 -8.00 -8.02 -5.12
C THR A 65 -6.80 -7.68 -4.22
N PHE A 66 -7.08 -7.03 -3.08
CA PHE A 66 -6.05 -6.71 -2.09
C PHE A 66 -5.25 -7.95 -1.64
N GLU A 67 -5.91 -9.08 -1.41
CA GLU A 67 -5.21 -10.29 -0.95
C GLU A 67 -4.32 -10.91 -2.02
N GLN A 68 -4.74 -10.87 -3.29
CA GLN A 68 -3.91 -11.33 -4.41
C GLN A 68 -2.65 -10.48 -4.52
N ARG A 69 -2.79 -9.15 -4.46
CA ARG A 69 -1.65 -8.23 -4.55
C ARG A 69 -0.70 -8.40 -3.37
N VAL A 70 -1.22 -8.48 -2.14
CA VAL A 70 -0.38 -8.74 -0.95
C VAL A 70 0.35 -10.08 -1.07
N ALA A 71 -0.31 -11.14 -1.57
CA ALA A 71 0.35 -12.42 -1.77
C ALA A 71 1.50 -12.35 -2.80
N THR A 72 1.28 -11.66 -3.92
CA THR A 72 2.31 -11.43 -4.95
C THR A 72 3.51 -10.68 -4.38
N GLU A 73 3.27 -9.60 -3.64
CA GLU A 73 4.34 -8.79 -3.04
C GLU A 73 5.10 -9.57 -1.96
N LEU A 74 4.41 -10.34 -1.13
CA LEU A 74 5.07 -11.20 -0.14
C LEU A 74 5.93 -12.29 -0.78
N LEU A 75 5.51 -12.85 -1.91
CA LEU A 75 6.34 -13.79 -2.67
C LEU A 75 7.59 -13.10 -3.21
N SER A 76 7.46 -11.92 -3.81
CA SER A 76 8.60 -11.13 -4.32
C SER A 76 9.58 -10.72 -3.22
N LEU A 77 9.07 -10.20 -2.10
CA LEU A 77 9.86 -9.80 -0.93
C LEU A 77 10.52 -11.01 -0.25
N GLY A 78 9.83 -12.15 -0.19
CA GLY A 78 10.37 -13.40 0.32
C GLY A 78 11.51 -13.93 -0.56
N LEU A 79 11.33 -13.97 -1.88
CA LEU A 79 12.34 -14.46 -2.83
C LEU A 79 13.61 -13.59 -2.85
N ASN A 80 13.48 -12.28 -2.70
CA ASN A 80 14.64 -11.38 -2.61
C ASN A 80 15.49 -11.60 -1.36
N LYS A 81 14.94 -12.13 -0.27
CA LYS A 81 15.71 -12.43 0.97
C LYS A 81 16.46 -13.76 0.94
N TYR A 82 16.11 -14.70 0.06
CA TYR A 82 16.78 -16.00 -0.08
C TYR A 82 17.78 -16.06 -1.24
N SER A 83 17.97 -14.96 -1.98
CA SER A 83 18.89 -14.89 -3.12
C SER A 83 20.24 -14.23 -2.77
N GLY A 84 20.59 -14.12 -1.48
CA GLY A 84 21.83 -13.52 -0.98
C GLY A 84 22.63 -14.49 -0.12
#